data_AF-A0A1W1WDR7-F1
#
_entry.id   AF-A0A1W1WDR7-F1
#
_cell.length_a   1.000
_cell.length_b   1.000
_cell.length_c   1.000
_cell.angle_alpha   90.00
_cell.angle_beta   90.00
_cell.angle_gamma   90.00
#
_symmetry.space_group_name_H-M   'P 1'
#
loop_
_entity.id
_entity.type
_entity.pdbx_description
1 polymer ?
#
loop_
_entity_poly.entity_id
_entity_poly.type
_entity_poly.pdbx_seq_one_letter_code
_entity_poly.pdbx_strand_id
1 'polypeptide(L)'
;MGSPDYAVSANMAQVIVRLATIRREIRQLETEEHVIRQELLKTLQDWPPNAFPIRVGEVELRLQQRNGRIDYEEALQVLDDHGLLDQAASEAVVSDQEALVALRIAISELSMPQDTQQQLSSVFQKAVQFRPALSAEWLERLFKSQALDEASYARCFKDQKPVVPVLVVR
;
A
#
# COMPACT_ATOMS: atom_id res chain seq x y z
N MET A 1 -12.70 -44.22 -7.01
CA MET A 1 -12.10 -42.91 -7.33
C MET A 1 -12.29 -42.67 -8.81
N GLY A 2 -12.97 -41.59 -9.18
CA GLY A 2 -13.17 -41.16 -10.57
C GLY A 2 -13.72 -39.75 -10.53
N SER A 3 -12.86 -38.78 -10.84
CA SER A 3 -13.15 -37.35 -10.81
C SER A 3 -14.34 -36.98 -11.70
N PRO A 4 -15.20 -36.03 -11.31
CA PRO A 4 -16.23 -35.53 -12.20
C PRO A 4 -15.59 -34.52 -13.17
N ASP A 5 -15.34 -34.96 -14.40
CA ASP A 5 -15.15 -34.05 -15.53
C ASP A 5 -16.48 -33.31 -15.75
N TYR A 6 -16.57 -32.07 -15.27
CA TYR A 6 -17.66 -31.17 -15.58
C TYR A 6 -17.54 -30.76 -17.05
N ALA A 7 -18.27 -31.43 -17.94
CA ALA A 7 -18.43 -31.03 -19.32
C ALA A 7 -19.10 -29.65 -19.39
N VAL A 8 -18.28 -28.61 -19.58
CA VAL A 8 -18.75 -27.24 -19.82
C VAL A 8 -19.52 -27.24 -21.15
N SER A 9 -20.80 -26.88 -21.12
CA SER A 9 -21.60 -26.79 -22.36
C SER A 9 -20.97 -25.78 -23.34
N ALA A 10 -21.09 -26.01 -24.64
CA ALA A 10 -20.49 -25.13 -25.66
C ALA A 10 -20.89 -23.65 -25.50
N ASN A 11 -22.12 -23.40 -25.04
CA ASN A 11 -22.61 -22.05 -24.71
C ASN A 11 -21.85 -21.44 -23.52
N MET A 12 -21.61 -22.21 -22.46
CA MET A 12 -20.87 -21.74 -21.28
C MET A 12 -19.39 -21.48 -21.61
N ALA A 13 -18.77 -22.31 -22.45
CA ALA A 13 -17.42 -22.07 -22.96
C ALA A 13 -17.33 -20.74 -23.74
N GLN A 14 -18.33 -20.46 -24.59
CA GLN A 14 -18.40 -19.22 -25.37
C GLN A 14 -18.55 -17.98 -24.47
N VAL A 15 -19.36 -18.06 -23.41
CA VAL A 15 -19.53 -16.97 -22.42
C VAL A 15 -18.24 -16.73 -21.64
N ILE A 16 -17.53 -17.79 -21.21
CA ILE A 16 -16.25 -17.68 -20.49
C ILE A 16 -15.21 -16.98 -21.37
N VAL A 17 -15.11 -17.36 -22.65
CA VAL A 17 -14.19 -16.73 -23.61
C VAL A 17 -14.54 -15.26 -23.80
N ARG A 18 -15.83 -14.92 -23.95
CA ARG A 18 -16.28 -13.52 -24.08
C ARG A 18 -15.93 -12.69 -22.85
N LEU A 19 -16.11 -13.24 -21.64
CA LEU A 19 -15.71 -12.57 -20.41
C LEU A 19 -14.19 -12.33 -20.34
N ALA A 20 -13.38 -13.30 -20.78
CA ALA A 20 -11.93 -13.16 -20.81
C ALA A 20 -11.49 -12.06 -21.79
N THR A 21 -12.13 -11.97 -22.97
CA THR A 21 -11.88 -10.89 -23.94
C THR A 21 -12.23 -9.52 -23.36
N ILE A 22 -13.41 -9.36 -22.77
CA ILE A 22 -13.82 -8.09 -22.13
C ILE A 22 -12.82 -7.69 -21.03
N ARG A 23 -12.37 -8.65 -20.19
CA ARG A 23 -11.36 -8.36 -19.16
C ARG A 23 -10.02 -7.91 -19.75
N ARG A 24 -9.63 -8.44 -20.91
CA ARG A 24 -8.42 -8.02 -21.62
C ARG A 24 -8.58 -6.60 -22.17
N GLU A 25 -9.71 -6.31 -22.79
CA GLU A 25 -10.03 -4.98 -23.32
C GLU A 25 -10.06 -3.92 -22.20
N ILE A 26 -10.69 -4.23 -21.06
CA ILE A 26 -10.69 -3.35 -19.88
C ILE A 26 -9.25 -3.05 -19.43
N ARG A 27 -8.42 -4.08 -19.26
CA ARG A 27 -7.01 -3.88 -18.85
C ARG A 27 -6.22 -3.04 -19.85
N GLN A 28 -6.49 -3.22 -21.15
CA GLN A 28 -5.85 -2.43 -22.19
C GLN A 28 -6.28 -0.97 -22.10
N LEU A 29 -7.58 -0.69 -21.99
CA LEU A 29 -8.11 0.66 -21.82
C LEU A 29 -7.60 1.32 -20.54
N GLU A 30 -7.54 0.60 -19.42
CA GLU A 30 -6.94 1.08 -18.17
C GLU A 30 -5.46 1.44 -18.34
N THR A 31 -4.72 0.66 -19.13
CA THR A 31 -3.31 0.94 -19.43
C THR A 31 -3.15 2.18 -20.31
N GLU A 32 -3.95 2.29 -21.38
CA GLU A 32 -3.96 3.45 -22.27
C GLU A 32 -4.35 4.73 -21.51
N GLU A 33 -5.38 4.67 -20.67
CA GLU A 33 -5.81 5.74 -19.78
C GLU A 33 -4.67 6.18 -18.85
N HIS A 34 -3.98 5.22 -18.23
CA HIS A 34 -2.85 5.52 -17.36
C HIS A 34 -1.72 6.24 -18.12
N VAL A 35 -1.37 5.78 -19.33
CA VAL A 35 -0.33 6.40 -20.16
C VAL A 35 -0.70 7.85 -20.50
N ILE A 36 -1.93 8.09 -20.97
CA ILE A 36 -2.41 9.44 -21.30
C ILE A 36 -2.39 10.34 -20.07
N ARG A 37 -2.83 9.84 -18.90
CA ARG A 37 -2.81 10.62 -17.65
C ARG A 37 -1.39 11.01 -17.26
N GLN A 38 -0.41 10.11 -17.41
CA GLN A 38 1.00 10.42 -17.12
C GLN A 38 1.57 11.46 -18.08
N GLU A 39 1.24 11.36 -19.37
CA GLU A 39 1.66 12.33 -20.39
C GLU A 39 1.09 13.72 -20.11
N LEU A 40 -0.19 13.81 -19.75
CA LEU A 40 -0.84 15.06 -19.33
C LEU A 40 -0.20 15.63 -18.06
N LEU A 41 0.05 14.81 -17.04
CA LEU A 41 0.72 15.25 -15.81
C LEU A 41 2.11 15.82 -16.10
N LYS A 42 2.89 15.15 -16.95
CA LYS A 42 4.22 15.62 -17.36
C LYS A 42 4.16 16.95 -18.10
N THR A 43 3.18 17.10 -19.00
CA THR A 43 3.00 18.35 -19.77
C THR A 43 2.57 19.51 -18.88
N LEU A 44 1.79 19.24 -17.85
CA LEU A 44 1.21 20.24 -16.95
C LEU A 44 2.04 20.44 -15.67
N GLN A 45 3.17 19.76 -15.50
CA GLN A 45 3.94 19.77 -14.24
C GLN A 45 4.40 21.19 -13.83
N ASP A 46 4.70 22.03 -14.82
CA ASP A 46 5.24 23.38 -14.62
C ASP A 46 4.13 24.45 -14.62
N TRP A 47 2.86 24.04 -14.73
CA TRP A 47 1.73 24.96 -14.72
C TRP A 47 1.43 25.42 -13.29
N PRO A 48 1.09 26.71 -13.10
CA PRO A 48 0.78 27.21 -11.78
C PRO A 48 -0.56 26.61 -11.28
N PRO A 49 -0.71 26.27 -9.99
CA PRO A 49 -1.90 25.59 -9.47
C PRO A 49 -3.22 26.36 -9.70
N ASN A 50 -3.15 27.69 -9.79
CA ASN A 50 -4.30 28.55 -10.07
C ASN A 50 -4.79 28.51 -11.53
N ALA A 51 -4.06 27.84 -12.43
CA ALA A 51 -4.52 27.58 -13.80
C ALA A 51 -5.58 26.47 -13.88
N PHE A 52 -5.82 25.74 -12.77
CA PHE A 52 -6.85 24.70 -12.69
C PHE A 52 -8.12 25.23 -12.01
N PRO A 53 -9.32 24.80 -12.44
CA PRO A 53 -9.58 23.79 -13.47
C PRO A 53 -9.36 24.30 -14.90
N ILE A 54 -8.91 23.40 -15.78
CA ILE A 54 -8.79 23.65 -17.23
C ILE A 54 -10.02 23.08 -17.92
N ARG A 55 -10.68 23.84 -18.79
CA ARG A 55 -11.82 23.36 -19.59
C ARG A 55 -11.44 23.21 -21.05
N VAL A 56 -11.70 22.03 -21.62
CA VAL A 56 -11.47 21.70 -23.03
C VAL A 56 -12.76 21.10 -23.61
N GLY A 57 -13.52 21.92 -24.33
CA GLY A 57 -14.85 21.54 -24.82
C GLY A 57 -15.81 21.27 -23.65
N GLU A 58 -16.37 20.05 -23.62
CA GLU A 58 -17.30 19.60 -22.56
C GLU A 58 -16.58 19.03 -21.33
N VAL A 59 -15.25 18.92 -21.36
CA VAL A 59 -14.46 18.23 -20.34
C VAL A 59 -13.74 19.22 -19.42
N GLU A 60 -13.75 18.95 -18.11
CA GLU A 60 -13.04 19.72 -17.09
C GLU A 60 -11.90 18.89 -16.47
N LEU A 61 -10.67 19.38 -16.62
CA LEU A 61 -9.47 18.85 -16.01
C LEU A 61 -9.20 19.54 -14.67
N ARG A 62 -9.06 18.75 -13.61
CA ARG A 62 -8.71 19.21 -12.26
C ARG A 62 -7.43 18.55 -11.78
N LEU A 63 -6.59 19.32 -11.13
CA LEU A 63 -5.45 18.81 -10.39
C LEU A 63 -5.85 18.62 -8.92
N GLN A 64 -5.77 17.40 -8.42
CA GLN A 64 -5.96 17.08 -7.01
C GLN A 64 -4.64 16.67 -6.40
N GLN A 65 -4.40 17.08 -5.16
CA GLN A 65 -3.27 16.60 -4.37
C GLN A 65 -3.76 15.43 -3.51
N ARG A 66 -3.13 14.27 -3.63
CA ARG A 66 -3.45 13.08 -2.82
C ARG A 66 -2.26 12.69 -1.97
N ASN A 67 -2.54 12.07 -0.83
CA ASN A 67 -1.50 11.47 0.01
C ASN A 67 -0.74 10.42 -0.80
N GLY A 68 0.58 10.48 -0.70
CA GLY A 68 1.48 9.49 -1.26
C GLY A 68 1.25 8.12 -0.64
N ARG A 69 1.67 7.09 -1.35
CA ARG A 69 1.65 5.74 -0.80
C ARG A 69 2.76 5.62 0.24
N ILE A 70 2.41 5.19 1.44
CA ILE A 70 3.40 4.93 2.50
C ILE A 70 4.30 3.79 2.07
N ASP A 71 5.61 3.99 2.21
CA ASP A 71 6.56 2.90 2.18
C ASP A 71 6.65 2.33 3.59
N TYR A 72 5.96 1.22 3.82
CA TYR A 72 5.70 0.74 5.16
C TYR A 72 6.97 0.24 5.87
N GLU A 73 7.89 -0.40 5.15
CA GLU A 73 9.14 -0.89 5.73
C GLU A 73 10.07 0.28 6.08
N GLU A 74 10.25 1.20 5.14
CA GLU A 74 11.08 2.39 5.34
C GLU A 74 10.50 3.29 6.44
N ALA A 75 9.18 3.47 6.48
CA ALA A 75 8.51 4.25 7.51
C ALA A 75 8.71 3.65 8.90
N LEU A 76 8.65 2.32 9.05
CA LEU A 76 8.94 1.67 10.33
C LEU A 76 10.38 1.92 10.77
N GLN A 77 11.35 1.80 9.87
CA GLN A 77 12.76 2.07 10.19
C GLN A 77 12.96 3.51 10.66
N VAL A 78 12.41 4.47 9.92
CA VAL A 78 12.51 5.89 10.28
C VAL A 78 11.88 6.16 11.65
N LEU A 79 10.73 5.55 11.95
CA LEU A 79 10.05 5.73 13.23
C LEU A 79 10.80 5.07 14.39
N ASP A 80 11.44 3.93 14.15
CA ASP A 80 12.29 3.25 15.13
C ASP A 80 13.54 4.08 15.46
N ASP A 81 14.22 4.60 14.42
CA ASP A 81 15.39 5.47 14.56
C ASP A 81 15.10 6.73 15.40
N HIS A 82 13.84 7.21 15.35
CA HIS A 82 13.37 8.38 16.12
C HIS A 82 12.69 8.01 17.46
N GLY A 83 12.58 6.72 17.79
CA GLY A 83 11.90 6.26 19.01
C GLY A 83 10.39 6.57 19.05
N LEU A 84 9.75 6.68 17.89
CA LEU A 84 8.33 7.05 17.73
C LEU A 84 7.42 5.85 17.46
N LEU A 85 7.98 4.65 17.28
CA LEU A 85 7.25 3.46 16.88
C LEU A 85 6.16 3.05 17.88
N ASP A 86 6.42 3.22 19.18
CA ASP A 86 5.49 2.92 20.26
C ASP A 86 4.27 3.86 20.32
N GLN A 87 4.30 4.99 19.61
CA GLN A 87 3.20 5.95 19.55
C GLN A 87 2.16 5.58 18.48
N ALA A 88 2.50 4.66 17.58
CA ALA A 88 1.58 4.18 16.56
C ALA A 88 0.50 3.28 17.17
N ALA A 89 -0.77 3.51 16.80
CA ALA A 89 -1.84 2.59 17.16
C ALA A 89 -1.57 1.21 16.54
N SER A 90 -1.89 0.11 17.21
CA SER A 90 -1.74 -1.21 16.61
C SER A 90 -3.02 -1.69 15.92
N GLU A 91 -2.89 -2.32 14.76
CA GLU A 91 -3.99 -3.00 14.05
C GLU A 91 -3.77 -4.51 14.00
N ALA A 92 -4.86 -5.27 14.00
CA ALA A 92 -4.81 -6.72 13.92
C ALA A 92 -4.45 -7.20 12.51
N VAL A 93 -3.60 -8.21 12.41
CA VAL A 93 -3.12 -8.75 11.13
C VAL A 93 -3.45 -10.23 11.03
N VAL A 94 -3.86 -10.67 9.84
CA VAL A 94 -4.00 -12.09 9.52
C VAL A 94 -2.66 -12.60 9.01
N SER A 95 -2.06 -13.48 9.79
CA SER A 95 -0.70 -14.00 9.57
C SER A 95 -0.74 -15.45 9.08
N ASP A 96 0.21 -15.82 8.21
CA ASP A 96 0.39 -17.18 7.71
C ASP A 96 0.79 -18.12 8.87
N GLN A 97 -0.05 -19.12 9.15
CA GLN A 97 0.13 -20.02 10.29
C GLN A 97 1.39 -20.88 10.18
N GLU A 98 1.82 -21.27 8.98
CA GLU A 98 2.98 -22.15 8.82
C GLU A 98 4.28 -21.42 9.16
N ALA A 99 4.44 -20.18 8.67
CA ALA A 99 5.59 -19.33 8.97
C ALA A 99 5.71 -19.02 10.47
N LEU A 100 4.58 -18.81 11.16
CA LEU A 100 4.56 -18.57 12.60
C LEU A 100 4.98 -19.77 13.43
N VAL A 101 4.55 -20.97 13.03
CA VAL A 101 4.95 -22.21 13.71
C VAL A 101 6.45 -22.43 13.55
N ALA A 102 6.99 -22.24 12.34
CA ALA A 102 8.42 -22.37 12.08
C ALA A 102 9.26 -21.40 12.93
N LEU A 103 8.83 -20.13 13.02
CA LEU A 103 9.56 -19.14 13.81
C LEU A 103 9.46 -19.40 15.33
N ARG A 104 8.32 -19.91 15.81
CA ARG A 104 8.16 -20.28 17.22
C ARG A 104 9.07 -21.44 17.61
N ILE A 105 9.27 -22.40 16.70
CA ILE A 105 10.24 -23.48 16.88
C ILE A 105 11.65 -22.90 16.92
N ALA A 106 12.01 -22.01 15.99
CA ALA A 106 13.32 -21.36 15.99
C ALA A 106 13.63 -20.60 17.30
N ILE A 107 12.65 -19.87 17.86
CA ILE A 107 12.78 -19.21 19.18
C ILE A 107 12.99 -20.23 20.30
N SER A 108 12.31 -21.38 20.23
CA SER A 108 12.44 -22.45 21.24
C SER A 108 13.81 -23.14 21.22
N GLU A 109 14.52 -23.10 20.10
CA GLU A 109 15.83 -23.72 19.90
C GLU A 109 17.01 -22.79 20.26
N LEU A 110 16.75 -21.49 20.46
CA LEU A 110 17.78 -20.55 20.88
C LEU A 110 18.32 -20.89 22.27
N SER A 111 19.66 -20.91 22.39
CA SER A 111 20.33 -21.12 23.68
C SER A 111 20.23 -19.86 24.55
N MET A 112 19.15 -19.75 25.32
CA MET A 112 18.89 -18.63 26.24
C MET A 112 18.16 -19.09 27.52
N PRO A 113 18.20 -18.28 28.60
CA PRO A 113 17.47 -18.57 29.83
C PRO A 113 15.95 -18.70 29.58
N GLN A 114 15.28 -19.62 30.29
CA GLN A 114 13.86 -19.92 30.10
C GLN A 114 12.96 -18.68 30.26
N ASP A 115 13.23 -17.83 31.24
CA ASP A 115 12.45 -16.61 31.48
C ASP A 115 12.56 -15.63 30.30
N THR A 116 13.76 -15.47 29.75
CA THR A 116 14.00 -14.63 28.56
C THR A 116 13.31 -15.21 27.32
N GLN A 117 13.32 -16.53 27.18
CA GLN A 117 12.66 -17.23 26.08
C GLN A 117 11.13 -17.08 26.14
N GLN A 118 10.54 -17.13 27.33
CA GLN A 118 9.10 -16.89 27.54
C GLN A 118 8.72 -15.44 27.27
N GLN A 119 9.52 -14.47 27.74
CA GLN A 119 9.32 -13.06 27.42
C GLN A 119 9.38 -12.80 25.91
N LEU A 120 10.39 -13.34 25.23
CA LEU A 120 10.55 -13.21 23.78
C LEU A 120 9.37 -13.82 23.03
N SER A 121 8.90 -15.00 23.45
CA SER A 121 7.73 -15.66 22.87
C SER A 121 6.46 -14.83 23.06
N SER A 122 6.29 -14.18 24.22
CA SER A 122 5.13 -13.30 24.49
C SER A 122 5.17 -12.03 23.65
N VAL A 123 6.33 -11.40 23.53
CA VAL A 123 6.53 -10.22 22.66
C VAL A 123 6.26 -10.58 21.21
N PHE A 124 6.81 -11.70 20.75
CA PHE A 124 6.59 -12.21 19.40
C PHE A 124 5.10 -12.45 19.12
N GLN A 125 4.40 -13.14 20.03
CA GLN A 125 2.98 -13.44 19.83
C GLN A 125 2.12 -12.16 19.73
N LYS A 126 2.47 -11.11 20.48
CA LYS A 126 1.81 -9.80 20.36
C LYS A 126 2.12 -9.11 19.03
N ALA A 127 3.40 -9.09 18.61
CA ALA A 127 3.83 -8.47 17.36
C ALA A 127 3.28 -9.17 16.10
N VAL A 128 3.04 -10.48 16.17
CA VAL A 128 2.47 -11.28 15.09
C VAL A 128 0.99 -11.00 14.87
N GLN A 129 0.27 -10.76 15.97
CA GLN A 129 -1.16 -10.49 15.93
C GLN A 129 -1.45 -9.02 15.63
N PHE A 130 -0.51 -8.13 15.96
CA PHE A 130 -0.70 -6.69 15.91
C PHE A 130 0.52 -5.99 15.32
N ARG A 131 0.30 -5.12 14.33
CA ARG A 131 1.34 -4.27 13.75
C ARG A 131 1.01 -2.79 13.91
N PRO A 132 1.99 -1.87 13.84
CA PRO A 132 1.73 -0.43 13.80
C PRO A 132 0.84 -0.01 12.62
N ALA A 133 -0.33 0.56 12.89
CA ALA A 133 -1.22 1.12 11.88
C ALA A 133 -0.69 2.48 11.41
N LEU A 134 0.16 2.46 10.38
CA LEU A 134 0.71 3.67 9.79
C LEU A 134 -0.30 4.30 8.82
N SER A 135 -0.65 5.57 9.06
CA SER A 135 -1.51 6.37 8.18
C SER A 135 -0.81 7.67 7.78
N ALA A 136 -1.16 8.20 6.60
CA ALA A 136 -0.54 9.42 6.09
C ALA A 136 -0.87 10.61 6.99
N GLU A 137 -2.09 10.66 7.54
CA GLU A 137 -2.53 11.70 8.47
C GLU A 137 -1.79 11.63 9.81
N TRP A 138 -1.42 10.42 10.26
CA TRP A 138 -0.63 10.26 11.48
C TRP A 138 0.82 10.70 11.26
N LEU A 139 1.45 10.28 10.15
CA LEU A 139 2.80 10.74 9.79
C LEU A 139 2.83 12.27 9.59
N GLU A 140 1.81 12.84 8.97
CA GLU A 140 1.68 14.29 8.80
C GLU A 140 1.56 15.02 10.14
N ARG A 141 0.87 14.43 11.13
CA ARG A 141 0.82 14.98 12.49
C ARG A 141 2.20 14.99 13.15
N LEU A 142 2.99 13.92 13.01
CA LEU A 142 4.35 13.86 13.54
C LEU A 142 5.27 14.89 12.90
N PHE A 143 5.15 15.11 11.59
CA PHE A 143 5.88 16.16 10.89
C PHE A 143 5.46 17.56 11.36
N LYS A 144 4.15 17.83 11.45
CA LYS A 144 3.61 19.11 11.95
C LYS A 144 3.98 19.38 13.41
N SER A 145 4.13 18.35 14.23
CA SER A 145 4.61 18.47 15.61
C SER A 145 6.14 18.50 15.72
N GLN A 146 6.86 18.54 14.59
CA GLN A 146 8.33 18.54 14.52
C GLN A 146 9.00 17.31 15.17
N ALA A 147 8.27 16.21 15.31
CA ALA A 147 8.82 14.94 15.78
C ALA A 147 9.61 14.22 14.67
N LEU A 148 9.30 14.52 13.41
CA LEU A 148 10.04 14.11 12.22
C LEU A 148 10.51 15.36 11.46
N ASP A 149 11.72 15.33 10.94
CA ASP A 149 12.19 16.34 9.99
C ASP A 149 11.66 16.09 8.57
N GLU A 150 11.87 17.03 7.66
CA GLU A 150 11.35 16.95 6.28
C GLU A 150 11.90 15.73 5.53
N ALA A 151 13.18 15.43 5.70
CA ALA A 151 13.84 14.30 5.05
C ALA A 151 13.29 12.96 5.53
N SER A 152 13.12 12.80 6.85
CA SER A 152 12.57 11.58 7.46
C SER A 152 11.09 11.43 7.11
N TYR A 153 10.32 12.52 7.14
CA TYR A 153 8.93 12.50 6.71
C TYR A 153 8.79 12.09 5.25
N ALA A 154 9.64 12.60 4.34
CA ALA A 154 9.63 12.21 2.94
C ALA A 154 9.96 10.72 2.74
N ARG A 155 10.95 10.20 3.46
CA ARG A 155 11.35 8.77 3.40
C ARG A 155 10.23 7.80 3.78
N CYS A 156 9.27 8.21 4.61
CA CYS A 156 8.11 7.37 4.94
C CYS A 156 7.18 7.08 3.74
N PHE A 157 7.37 7.75 2.60
CA PHE A 157 6.53 7.57 1.41
C PHE A 157 7.33 7.01 0.24
N LYS A 158 6.65 6.21 -0.59
CA LYS A 158 7.21 5.72 -1.85
C LYS A 158 7.63 6.88 -2.73
N ASP A 159 8.77 6.70 -3.39
CA ASP A 159 9.42 7.71 -4.24
C ASP A 159 9.73 9.03 -3.50
N GLN A 160 9.70 9.02 -2.16
CA GLN A 160 9.88 10.20 -1.30
C GLN A 160 8.86 11.31 -1.59
N LYS A 161 7.63 10.93 -1.96
CA LYS A 161 6.54 11.87 -2.28
C LYS A 161 5.40 11.74 -1.28
N PRO A 162 5.36 12.58 -0.22
CA PRO A 162 4.24 12.61 0.73
C PRO A 162 2.92 13.02 0.09
N VAL A 163 2.99 13.81 -0.98
CA VAL A 163 1.84 14.29 -1.75
C VAL A 163 2.10 14.07 -3.23
N VAL A 164 1.12 13.52 -3.94
CA VAL A 164 1.19 13.20 -5.37
C VAL A 164 0.07 13.94 -6.10
N PRO A 165 0.40 14.67 -7.20
CA PRO A 165 -0.60 15.27 -8.06
C PRO A 165 -1.35 14.19 -8.85
N VAL A 166 -2.67 14.27 -8.86
CA VAL A 166 -3.56 13.38 -9.60
C VAL A 166 -4.48 14.21 -10.48
N LEU A 167 -4.46 13.95 -11.77
CA LEU A 167 -5.42 14.53 -12.71
C LEU A 167 -6.75 13.81 -12.63
N VAL A 168 -7.80 14.58 -12.42
CA VAL A 168 -9.19 14.13 -12.45
C VAL A 168 -9.86 14.80 -13.64
N VAL A 169 -10.42 13.98 -14.52
CA VAL A 169 -11.22 14.40 -15.67
C VAL A 169 -12.68 14.29 -15.27
N ARG A 170 -13.47 15.34 -15.49
CA ARG A 170 -14.93 15.38 -15.28
C ARG A 170 -15.66 15.80 -16.52
#